data_AF-A0A4Q3C185-F1
#
_entry.id   AF-A0A4Q3C185-F1
#
_cell.length_a   1.000
_cell.length_b   1.000
_cell.length_c   1.000
_cell.angle_alpha   90.00
_cell.angle_beta   90.00
_cell.angle_gamma   90.00
#
_symmetry.space_group_name_H-M   'P 1'
#
loop_
_entity.id
_entity.type
_entity.pdbx_description
1 polymer ?
#
loop_
_entity_poly.entity_id
_entity_poly.type
_entity_poly.pdbx_seq_one_letter_code
_entity_poly.pdbx_strand_id
1 'polypeptide(L)'
;MAEADPGIFSSIAPIREVSVANAAALDAELRAAKTPFVVRGLVKDWPLVQAGLQSGKAARDYLLARAKARPFTVAVGMRGSGGWLFY
;
A
#
# COMPACT_ATOMS: atom_id res chain seq x y z
N MET A 1 -19.53 1.79 -22.08
CA MET A 1 -18.56 1.50 -21.01
C MET A 1 -18.51 -0.01 -20.90
N ALA A 2 -17.43 -0.64 -21.36
CA ALA A 2 -17.33 -2.10 -21.31
C ALA A 2 -17.15 -2.52 -19.85
N GLU A 3 -18.07 -3.35 -19.37
CA GLU A 3 -17.96 -4.05 -18.09
C GLU A 3 -16.71 -4.94 -18.19
N ALA A 4 -15.73 -4.72 -17.30
CA ALA A 4 -14.51 -5.51 -17.31
C ALA A 4 -14.86 -6.95 -16.91
N ASP A 5 -14.52 -7.92 -17.76
CA ASP A 5 -14.60 -9.36 -17.44
C ASP A 5 -13.89 -9.58 -16.09
N PRO A 6 -14.59 -10.05 -15.05
CA PRO A 6 -14.03 -10.12 -13.72
C PRO A 6 -12.89 -11.14 -13.61
N GLY A 7 -12.65 -11.96 -14.65
CA GLY A 7 -11.39 -12.66 -14.91
C GLY A 7 -10.92 -13.58 -13.78
N ILE A 8 -9.63 -13.92 -13.80
CA ILE A 8 -8.97 -14.81 -12.82
C ILE A 8 -9.13 -14.37 -11.35
N PHE A 9 -9.53 -13.13 -11.10
CA PHE A 9 -9.70 -12.58 -9.75
C PHE A 9 -10.99 -13.04 -9.07
N SER A 10 -11.99 -13.44 -9.85
CA SER A 10 -13.29 -13.91 -9.33
C SER A 10 -13.20 -15.22 -8.55
N SER A 11 -12.19 -16.05 -8.85
CA SER A 11 -11.98 -17.36 -8.23
C SER A 11 -10.96 -17.33 -7.08
N ILE A 12 -10.37 -16.17 -6.78
CA ILE A 12 -9.39 -16.02 -5.71
C ILE A 12 -10.11 -15.71 -4.40
N ALA A 13 -9.82 -16.50 -3.36
CA ALA A 13 -10.35 -16.23 -2.03
C ALA A 13 -9.84 -14.86 -1.52
N PRO A 14 -10.72 -13.97 -1.03
CA PRO A 14 -10.31 -12.67 -0.52
C PRO A 14 -9.46 -12.84 0.75
N ILE A 15 -8.47 -11.96 0.91
CA ILE A 15 -7.66 -11.91 2.13
C ILE A 15 -8.52 -11.34 3.25
N ARG A 16 -8.50 -11.98 4.43
CA ARG A 16 -9.22 -11.50 5.63
C ARG A 16 -8.81 -10.06 5.94
N GLU A 17 -9.79 -9.21 6.23
CA GLU A 17 -9.57 -7.84 6.67
C GLU A 17 -10.03 -7.66 8.11
N VAL A 18 -9.27 -6.88 8.89
CA VAL A 18 -9.58 -6.55 10.29
C VAL A 18 -9.37 -5.07 10.55
N SER A 19 -10.05 -4.55 11.56
CA SER A 19 -9.75 -3.25 12.15
C SER A 19 -9.38 -3.47 13.61
N VAL A 20 -8.31 -2.81 14.07
CA VAL A 20 -7.80 -2.93 15.44
C VAL A 20 -7.88 -1.59 16.14
N ALA A 21 -8.30 -1.58 17.40
CA ALA A 21 -8.50 -0.33 18.14
C ALA A 21 -7.19 0.25 18.70
N ASN A 22 -6.20 -0.61 19.00
CA ASN A 22 -4.96 -0.22 19.64
C ASN A 22 -3.85 -1.27 19.40
N ALA A 23 -2.65 -0.99 19.91
CA ALA A 23 -1.49 -1.86 19.77
C ALA A 23 -1.67 -3.25 20.41
N ALA A 24 -2.37 -3.35 21.54
CA ALA A 24 -2.61 -4.63 22.20
C ALA A 24 -3.56 -5.52 21.39
N ALA A 25 -4.61 -4.94 20.81
CA ALA A 25 -5.51 -5.64 19.89
C ALA A 25 -4.77 -6.10 18.62
N LEU A 26 -3.85 -5.28 18.09
CA LEU A 26 -3.00 -5.66 16.97
C LEU A 26 -2.06 -6.84 17.34
N ASP A 27 -1.39 -6.78 18.50
CA ASP A 27 -0.51 -7.86 18.97
C ASP A 27 -1.26 -9.18 19.13
N ALA A 28 -2.49 -9.15 19.69
CA ALA A 28 -3.33 -10.33 19.81
C ALA A 28 -3.70 -10.95 18.45
N GLU A 29 -4.11 -10.14 17.47
CA GLU A 29 -4.40 -10.60 16.10
C GLU A 29 -3.17 -11.21 15.44
N LEU A 30 -2.00 -10.57 15.59
CA LEU A 30 -0.74 -11.07 15.02
C LEU A 30 -0.31 -12.41 15.61
N ARG A 31 -0.47 -12.62 16.92
CA ARG A 31 -0.13 -13.91 17.56
C ARG A 31 -1.08 -15.04 17.19
N ALA A 32 -2.36 -14.73 17.01
CA ALA A 32 -3.38 -15.73 16.70
C ALA A 32 -3.42 -16.10 15.21
N ALA A 33 -2.99 -15.21 14.31
CA ALA A 33 -3.09 -15.40 12.88
C ALA A 33 -2.23 -16.56 12.37
N LYS A 34 -2.87 -17.48 11.62
CA LYS A 34 -2.19 -18.58 10.89
C LYS A 34 -2.10 -18.32 9.39
N THR A 35 -2.73 -17.24 8.92
CA THR A 35 -2.82 -16.85 7.52
C THR A 35 -2.67 -15.34 7.39
N PRO A 36 -2.23 -14.83 6.22
CA PRO A 36 -2.14 -13.40 5.98
C PRO A 36 -3.49 -12.69 6.13
N PHE A 37 -3.45 -11.46 6.62
CA PHE A 37 -4.62 -10.59 6.75
C PHE A 37 -4.23 -9.12 6.55
N VAL A 38 -5.22 -8.28 6.25
CA VAL A 38 -5.06 -6.82 6.07
C VAL A 38 -5.61 -6.09 7.29
N VAL A 39 -4.80 -5.21 7.89
CA VAL A 39 -5.29 -4.29 8.93
C VAL A 39 -5.73 -2.98 8.26
N ARG A 40 -7.03 -2.74 8.22
CA ARG A 40 -7.60 -1.51 7.68
C ARG A 40 -7.44 -0.36 8.67
N GLY A 41 -7.11 0.81 8.14
CA GLY A 41 -7.03 2.05 8.91
C GLY A 41 -5.82 2.19 9.85
N LEU A 42 -4.91 1.22 9.93
CA LEU A 42 -3.77 1.24 10.86
C LEU A 42 -2.92 2.51 10.77
N VAL A 43 -2.70 2.99 9.54
CA VAL A 43 -1.87 4.16 9.24
C VAL A 43 -2.68 5.35 8.74
N LYS A 44 -4.01 5.34 8.96
CA LYS A 44 -4.91 6.37 8.40
C LYS A 44 -4.48 7.78 8.80
N ASP A 45 -3.95 7.95 10.01
CA ASP A 45 -3.58 9.25 10.57
C ASP A 45 -2.15 9.67 10.20
N TRP A 46 -1.42 8.90 9.40
CA TRP A 46 -0.09 9.30 8.94
C TRP A 46 -0.18 10.50 7.99
N PRO A 47 0.69 11.53 8.14
CA PRO A 47 0.62 12.72 7.30
C PRO A 47 0.76 12.43 5.79
N LEU A 48 1.57 11.44 5.41
CA LEU A 48 1.69 11.01 4.02
C LEU A 48 0.38 10.40 3.49
N VAL A 49 -0.31 9.60 4.30
CA VAL A 49 -1.58 8.97 3.94
C VAL A 49 -2.65 10.03 3.78
N GLN A 50 -2.74 10.98 4.71
CA GLN A 50 -3.65 12.13 4.60
C GLN A 50 -3.38 12.97 3.34
N ALA A 51 -2.12 13.23 2.99
CA ALA A 51 -1.78 13.91 1.74
C ALA A 51 -2.21 13.10 0.50
N GLY A 52 -2.02 11.78 0.52
CA GLY A 52 -2.44 10.90 -0.57
C GLY A 52 -3.96 10.80 -0.77
N LEU A 53 -4.72 10.84 0.34
CA LEU A 53 -6.18 10.90 0.30
C LEU A 53 -6.71 12.17 -0.35
N GLN A 54 -5.94 13.28 -0.32
CA GLN A 54 -6.28 14.51 -1.04
C GLN A 54 -6.01 14.38 -2.53
N SER A 55 -4.80 13.92 -2.91
CA SER A 55 -4.47 13.56 -4.30
C SER A 55 -3.11 12.88 -4.41
N GLY A 56 -2.87 12.18 -5.53
CA GLY A 56 -1.54 11.67 -5.86
C GLY A 56 -0.48 12.76 -6.01
N LYS A 57 -0.85 14.00 -6.39
CA LYS A 57 0.09 15.13 -6.43
C LYS A 57 0.49 15.56 -5.02
N ALA A 58 -0.47 15.70 -4.11
CA ALA A 58 -0.20 16.09 -2.73
C ALA A 58 0.72 15.10 -2.00
N ALA A 59 0.55 13.79 -2.23
CA ALA A 59 1.50 12.78 -1.72
C ALA A 59 2.93 12.99 -2.25
N ARG A 60 3.09 13.24 -3.56
CA ARG A 60 4.43 13.49 -4.15
C ARG A 60 5.05 14.78 -3.60
N ASP A 61 4.27 15.85 -3.49
CA ASP A 61 4.74 17.12 -2.94
C ASP A 61 5.17 16.96 -1.46
N TYR A 62 4.42 16.19 -0.66
CA TYR A 62 4.80 15.85 0.73
C TYR A 62 6.13 15.11 0.82
N LEU A 63 6.35 14.13 -0.07
CA LEU A 63 7.60 13.37 -0.14
C LEU A 63 8.78 14.25 -0.58
N LEU A 64 8.60 15.06 -1.62
CA LEU A 64 9.63 15.97 -2.13
C LEU A 64 10.07 16.99 -1.07
N ALA A 65 9.13 17.56 -0.32
CA ALA A 65 9.43 18.51 0.75
C ALA A 65 10.26 17.92 1.91
N ARG A 66 10.31 16.58 2.02
CA ARG A 66 11.05 15.85 3.08
C ARG A 66 12.21 15.02 2.54
N ALA A 67 12.39 14.99 1.21
CA ALA A 67 13.42 14.21 0.57
C ALA A 67 14.81 14.76 0.95
N LYS A 68 15.76 13.85 1.19
CA LYS A 68 17.17 14.18 1.36
C LYS A 68 17.90 13.76 0.10
N ALA A 69 18.72 14.64 -0.47
CA ALA A 69 19.56 14.34 -1.61
C ALA A 69 20.67 13.36 -1.20
N ARG A 70 20.36 12.06 -1.21
CA ARG A 70 21.30 10.98 -0.90
C ARG A 70 21.22 9.92 -1.99
N PRO A 71 22.34 9.31 -2.40
CA PRO A 71 22.30 8.16 -3.27
C PRO A 71 21.49 7.03 -2.62
N PHE A 72 20.65 6.36 -3.41
CA PHE A 72 19.93 5.17 -3.00
C PHE A 72 19.81 4.21 -4.19
N THR A 73 19.78 2.92 -3.90
CA THR A 73 19.61 1.88 -4.91
C THR A 73 18.17 1.90 -5.41
N VAL A 74 18.00 1.76 -6.72
CA VAL A 74 16.70 1.58 -7.37
C VAL A 74 16.72 0.33 -8.23
N ALA A 75 15.63 -0.44 -8.23
CA ALA A 75 15.42 -1.47 -9.24
C ALA A 75 14.74 -0.84 -10.47
N VAL A 76 15.24 -1.15 -11.66
CA VAL A 76 14.65 -0.69 -12.92
C VAL A 76 14.27 -1.92 -13.72
N GLY A 77 13.00 -2.00 -14.14
CA GLY A 77 12.51 -3.11 -14.95
C GLY A 77 13.24 -3.20 -16.29
N MET A 78 13.40 -4.41 -16.81
CA MET A 78 14.12 -4.66 -18.07
C MET A 78 13.47 -3.92 -19.26
N ARG A 79 14.30 -3.50 -20.23
CA ARG A 79 13.88 -2.70 -21.40
C ARG A 79 12.78 -3.40 -22.20
N GLY A 80 11.67 -2.70 -22.44
CA GLY A 80 10.43 -3.21 -23.05
C GLY A 80 9.17 -2.84 -22.24
N SER A 81 9.35 -2.53 -20.96
CA SER A 81 8.29 -2.15 -20.01
C SER A 81 8.05 -0.64 -19.90
N GLY A 82 8.85 0.21 -20.55
CA GLY A 82 8.76 1.68 -20.44
C GLY A 82 9.67 2.31 -19.39
N GLY A 83 10.60 1.55 -18.80
CA GLY A 83 11.64 2.12 -17.91
C GLY A 83 11.11 2.56 -16.54
N TRP A 84 9.97 2.04 -16.11
CA TRP A 84 9.41 2.33 -14.79
C TRP A 84 10.34 1.82 -13.70
N LEU A 85 10.49 2.64 -12.66
CA LEU A 85 11.08 2.21 -11.40
C LEU A 85 10.22 1.08 -10.83
N PHE A 86 10.85 -0.04 -10.52
CA PHE A 86 10.27 -1.10 -9.72
C PHE A 86 10.95 -1.06 -8.34
N TYR A 87 10.24 -1.49 -7.31
CA TYR A 87 10.65 -1.39 -5.90
C TYR A 87 11.95 -2.14 -5.61
#